data_AF-A0A6H1ZT51-F1
#
_entry.id   AF-A0A6H1ZT51-F1
#
_cell.length_a   1.000
_cell.length_b   1.000
_cell.length_c   1.000
_cell.angle_alpha   90.00
_cell.angle_beta   90.00
_cell.angle_gamma   90.00
#
_symmetry.space_group_name_H-M   'P 1'
#
loop_
_entity.id
_entity.type
_entity.pdbx_description
1 polymer ?
#
loop_
_entity_poly.entity_id
_entity_poly.type
_entity_poly.pdbx_seq_one_letter_code
_entity_poly.pdbx_strand_id
1 'polypeptide(L)' 'MSVKAPEEGQYKGYPVLNIVVGKKWQSDEDDVMSIGVKKAVAICEQIDYIRRFADKYERKGK' A
#
# COMPACT_ATOMS: atom_id res chain seq x y z
N MET A 1 7.12 -1.98 -12.12
CA MET A 1 6.30 -0.75 -11.97
C MET A 1 7.16 0.27 -11.25
N SER A 2 7.20 1.52 -11.73
CA SER A 2 7.92 2.58 -10.99
C SER A 2 7.15 2.85 -9.70
N VAL A 3 7.76 2.60 -8.56
CA VAL A 3 7.11 2.78 -7.25
C VAL A 3 7.01 4.28 -7.00
N LYS A 4 5.79 4.82 -7.03
CA LYS A 4 5.55 6.19 -6.54
C LYS A 4 5.70 6.21 -5.02
N ALA A 5 6.34 7.25 -4.49
CA ALA A 5 6.44 7.43 -3.05
C ALA A 5 5.03 7.59 -2.44
N PRO A 6 4.75 6.98 -1.29
CA PRO A 6 3.50 7.23 -0.57
C PRO A 6 3.35 8.70 -0.18
N GLU A 7 2.11 9.19 -0.16
CA GLU A 7 1.78 10.56 0.24
C GLU A 7 0.95 10.56 1.53
N GLU A 8 1.22 11.49 2.43
CA GLU A 8 0.39 11.71 3.61
C GLU A 8 -0.88 12.48 3.23
N GLY A 9 -1.99 12.15 3.91
CA GLY A 9 -3.27 12.82 3.70
C GLY A 9 -4.17 12.76 4.91
N GLN A 10 -5.40 13.23 4.74
CA GLN A 10 -6.43 13.19 5.77
C GLN A 10 -7.72 12.60 5.23
N TYR A 11 -8.33 11.70 6.00
CA TYR A 11 -9.66 11.17 5.74
C TYR A 11 -10.56 11.45 6.95
N LYS A 12 -11.58 12.30 6.76
CA LYS A 12 -12.49 12.74 7.83
C LYS A 12 -11.74 13.30 9.06
N GLY A 13 -10.67 14.05 8.83
CA GLY A 13 -9.82 14.63 9.89
C GLY A 13 -8.80 13.66 10.52
N TYR A 14 -8.78 12.38 10.11
CA TYR A 14 -7.79 11.41 10.58
C TYR A 14 -6.62 11.29 9.59
N PRO A 15 -5.36 11.23 10.06
CA PRO A 15 -4.21 11.05 9.20
C PRO A 15 -4.19 9.66 8.55
N VAL A 16 -3.88 9.65 7.25
CA VAL A 16 -3.74 8.44 6.44
C VAL A 16 -2.49 8.53 5.55
N LEU A 17 -1.93 7.38 5.19
CA LEU A 17 -0.89 7.23 4.19
C LEU A 17 -1.50 6.64 2.91
N ASN A 18 -1.35 7.33 1.79
CA ASN A 18 -1.88 6.95 0.49
C ASN A 18 -0.79 6.28 -0.35
N ILE A 19 -1.06 5.07 -0.83
CA ILE A 19 -0.11 4.25 -1.58
C ILE A 19 -0.75 3.91 -2.93
N VAL A 20 -0.06 4.24 -4.03
CA VAL A 20 -0.50 3.83 -5.37
C VAL A 20 -0.21 2.35 -5.55
N VAL A 21 -1.26 1.55 -5.76
CA VAL A 21 -1.18 0.09 -5.92
C VAL A 21 -1.27 -0.36 -7.38
N GLY A 22 -1.66 0.54 -8.28
CA GLY A 22 -1.78 0.27 -9.70
C GLY A 22 -2.60 1.33 -10.41
N LYS A 23 -3.28 0.93 -11.48
CA LYS A 23 -4.30 1.73 -12.16
C LYS A 23 -5.67 1.12 -11.93
N LYS A 24 -6.71 1.96 -11.87
CA LYS A 24 -8.10 1.49 -11.82
C LYS A 24 -8.44 0.67 -13.08
N TRP A 25 -9.37 -0.27 -12.94
CA TRP A 25 -9.82 -1.09 -14.07
C TRP A 25 -10.37 -0.20 -15.19
N GLN A 26 -9.82 -0.34 -16.40
CA GLN A 26 -10.20 0.43 -17.59
C GLN A 26 -10.08 1.96 -17.45
N SER A 27 -9.24 2.45 -16.53
CA SER A 27 -8.97 3.88 -16.38
C SER A 27 -7.47 4.13 -16.27
N ASP A 28 -7.04 5.31 -16.71
CA ASP A 28 -5.68 5.81 -16.51
C ASP A 28 -5.46 6.41 -15.12
N GLU A 29 -6.50 6.46 -14.28
CA GLU A 29 -6.40 6.90 -12.90
C GLU A 29 -5.63 5.90 -12.03
N ASP A 30 -4.79 6.44 -11.16
CA ASP A 30 -4.11 5.66 -10.13
C ASP A 30 -5.13 5.02 -9.18
N ASP A 31 -4.95 3.74 -8.89
CA ASP A 31 -5.65 3.05 -7.81
C ASP A 31 -4.85 3.26 -6.52
N VAL A 32 -5.51 3.82 -5.50
CA VAL A 32 -4.87 4.29 -4.27
C VAL A 32 -5.44 3.55 -3.08
N MET A 33 -4.54 2.91 -2.33
CA MET A 33 -4.84 2.31 -1.04
C MET A 33 -4.46 3.27 0.08
N SER A 34 -5.43 3.61 0.94
CA SER A 34 -5.21 4.45 2.12
C SER A 34 -5.08 3.64 3.40
N ILE A 35 -4.03 3.91 4.19
CA ILE A 35 -3.74 3.24 5.45
C ILE A 35 -3.78 4.27 6.59
N GLY A 36 -4.71 4.12 7.53
CA GLY A 36 -4.72 4.92 8.75
C GLY A 36 -3.64 4.49 9.76
N VAL A 37 -3.30 5.37 10.70
CA VAL A 37 -2.21 5.18 11.67
C VAL A 37 -2.24 3.83 12.40
N LYS A 38 -3.41 3.39 12.90
CA LYS A 38 -3.52 2.10 13.61
C LYS A 38 -3.10 0.91 12.73
N LYS A 39 -3.48 0.93 11.45
CA LYS A 39 -3.10 -0.13 10.50
C LYS A 39 -1.62 -0.02 10.15
N ALA A 40 -1.08 1.19 10.01
CA ALA A 40 0.34 1.39 9.74
C ALA A 40 1.23 0.84 10.86
N VAL A 41 0.87 1.07 12.13
CA VAL A 41 1.58 0.51 13.30
C VAL A 41 1.57 -1.02 13.27
N ALA A 42 0.40 -1.64 13.06
CA ALA A 42 0.30 -3.11 12.98
C ALA A 42 1.12 -3.69 11.81
N ILE A 43 1.18 -2.99 10.68
CA ILE A 43 2.04 -3.38 9.55
C ILE A 43 3.51 -3.31 9.93
N CYS A 44 3.94 -2.25 10.62
CA CYS A 44 5.33 -2.11 11.08
C CYS A 44 5.73 -3.24 12.04
N GLU A 45 4.86 -3.60 12.98
CA GLU A 45 5.10 -4.72 13.92
C GLU A 45 5.20 -6.08 13.22
N GLN A 46 4.57 -6.24 12.06
CA GLN A 46 4.50 -7.49 11.31
C GLN A 46 5.27 -7.44 9.98
N ILE A 47 6.12 -6.43 9.78
CA ILE A 47 6.65 -6.09 8.45
C ILE A 47 7.46 -7.23 7.83
N ASP A 48 8.20 -7.98 8.65
CA ASP A 48 9.01 -9.10 8.16
C ASP A 48 8.16 -10.28 7.69
N TYR A 49 7.04 -10.55 8.36
CA TYR A 49 6.09 -11.58 7.91
C TYR A 49 5.40 -11.16 6.60
N ILE A 50 5.01 -9.89 6.50
CA ILE A 50 4.41 -9.32 5.28
C ILE A 50 5.40 -9.39 4.12
N ARG A 51 6.67 -9.03 4.33
CA ARG A 51 7.73 -9.12 3.32
C ARG A 51 7.93 -10.56 2.84
N ARG A 52 8.09 -11.51 3.77
CA ARG A 52 8.23 -12.94 3.43
C ARG A 52 7.02 -13.47 2.65
N PHE A 53 5.82 -13.04 3.02
CA PHE A 53 4.60 -13.38 2.30
C PHE A 53 4.63 -12.82 0.87
N ALA A 54 4.93 -11.52 0.71
CA ALA A 54 5.04 -10.89 -0.60
C ALA A 54 6.08 -11.61 -1.49
N ASP A 55 7.29 -11.83 -0.97
CA ASP A 55 8.38 -12.52 -1.68
C ASP A 55 7.99 -13.92 -2.16
N LYS A 56 7.26 -14.67 -1.32
CA LYS A 56 6.81 -16.04 -1.62
C LYS A 56 5.86 -16.08 -2.81
N TYR A 57 5.01 -15.06 -2.99
CA TYR A 57 3.97 -15.06 -4.01
C TYR A 57 4.33 -14.21 -5.23
N GLU A 58 5.12 -13.14 -5.09
CA GLU A 58 5.66 -12.41 -6.24
C GLU A 58 6.60 -13.27 -7.09
N ARG A 59 7.40 -14.16 -6.48
CA ARG A 59 8.27 -15.09 -7.23
C ARG A 59 7.53 -16.23 -7.91
N LYS A 60 6.32 -16.56 -7.48
CA LYS A 60 5.50 -17.61 -8.11
C LYS A 60 4.68 -17.11 -9.30
N GLY A 61 4.51 -15.80 -9.43
CA GLY A 61 3.78 -15.16 -10.52
C GLY A 61 4.64 -14.73 -11.72
N LYS A 62 5.93 -15.06 -11.73
CA LYS A 62 6.85 -14.84 -12.85
C LYS A 62 7.39 -16.16 -13.39
#